data_AF-A0A8S3DTG9-F1
#
_entry.id   AF-A0A8S3DTG9-F1
#
_cell.length_a   1.000
_cell.length_b   1.000
_cell.length_c   1.000
_cell.angle_alpha   90.00
_cell.angle_beta   90.00
_cell.angle_gamma   90.00
#
_symmetry.space_group_name_H-M   'P 1'
#
loop_
_entity.id
_entity.type
_entity.pdbx_description
1 polymer ?
#
loop_
_entity_poly.entity_id
_entity_poly.type
_entity_poly.pdbx_seq_one_letter_code
_entity_poly.pdbx_strand_id
1 'polypeptide(L)' 'MATFDLYFRKNPFGGEYTIFAGLDECLKFIRDYKLHVTDIEYLRSV' A
#
# COMPACT_ATOMS: atom_id res chain seq x y z
N MET A 1 1.76 4.10 20.24
CA MET A 1 1.95 4.62 18.87
C MET A 1 2.57 3.51 18.06
N ALA A 2 2.04 3.23 16.86
CA ALA A 2 2.63 2.27 15.93
C ALA A 2 3.18 3.06 14.74
N THR A 3 4.40 2.75 14.34
CA THR A 3 5.08 3.33 13.17
C THR A 3 5.56 2.19 12.30
N PHE A 4 5.46 2.35 10.97
CA PHE A 4 5.86 1.34 10.00
C PHE A 4 6.79 1.97 8.96
N ASP A 5 7.90 1.28 8.68
CA ASP A 5 8.85 1.66 7.64
C ASP A 5 8.70 0.76 6.42
N LEU A 6 8.50 1.37 5.24
CA LEU A 6 8.44 0.67 3.96
C LEU A 6 9.75 0.89 3.20
N TYR A 7 10.47 -0.19 2.92
CA TYR A 7 11.72 -0.18 2.14
C TYR A 7 11.88 -1.49 1.37
N PHE A 8 12.64 -1.46 0.28
CA PHE A 8 13.06 -2.66 -0.44
C PHE A 8 14.50 -3.04 -0.05
N ARG A 9 14.86 -4.33 -0.12
CA ARG A 9 16.19 -4.82 0.31
C ARG A 9 17.24 -4.84 -0.81
N LYS A 10 16.80 -4.77 -2.06
CA LYS A 10 17.66 -4.85 -3.24
C LYS A 10 17.16 -3.88 -4.29
N ASN A 11 18.08 -3.13 -4.89
CA ASN A 11 17.74 -2.33 -6.05
C ASN A 11 17.26 -3.23 -7.20
N PRO A 12 16.19 -2.84 -7.90
CA PRO A 12 15.76 -3.53 -9.09
C PRO A 12 16.85 -3.42 -10.18
N PHE A 13 16.88 -4.41 -11.08
CA PHE A 13 17.78 -4.46 -12.25
C PHE A 13 19.29 -4.43 -11.94
N GLY A 14 19.70 -4.62 -10.67
CA GLY A 14 21.10 -4.55 -10.26
C GLY A 14 21.70 -3.14 -10.28
N GLY A 15 20.86 -2.09 -10.34
CA GLY A 15 21.30 -0.70 -10.33
C GLY A 15 21.75 -0.21 -8.95
N GLU A 16 22.38 0.95 -8.91
CA GLU A 16 22.90 1.56 -7.67
C GLU A 16 21.86 2.45 -6.97
N TYR A 17 20.82 2.89 -7.69
CA TYR A 17 19.76 3.73 -7.16
C TYR A 17 18.40 3.35 -7.75
N THR A 18 17.35 3.72 -7.03
CA THR A 18 15.95 3.57 -7.46
C THR A 18 15.24 4.89 -7.30
N ILE A 19 14.55 5.34 -8.34
CA ILE A 19 13.68 6.50 -8.26
C ILE A 19 12.29 6.00 -7.88
N PHE A 20 11.74 6.55 -6.80
CA PHE A 20 10.39 6.24 -6.37
C PHE A 20 9.36 7.03 -7.18
N ALA A 21 8.24 6.38 -7.50
CA ALA A 21 7.07 6.99 -8.11
C ALA A 21 5.80 6.32 -7.52
N GLY A 22 4.69 7.05 -7.47
CA GLY A 22 3.40 6.53 -7.00
C GLY A 22 2.85 7.14 -5.71
N LEU A 23 3.49 8.19 -5.14
CA LEU A 23 3.02 8.79 -3.88
C LEU A 23 1.58 9.30 -3.99
N ASP A 24 1.27 10.00 -5.07
CA ASP A 24 -0.01 10.65 -5.27
C ASP A 24 -1.15 9.62 -5.38
N GLU A 25 -0.91 8.51 -6.08
CA GLU A 25 -1.83 7.39 -6.18
C GLU A 25 -2.06 6.72 -4.83
N CYS A 26 -1.01 6.49 -4.03
CA CYS A 26 -1.14 5.96 -2.67
C CYS A 26 -2.00 6.88 -1.79
N LEU A 27 -1.79 8.20 -1.87
CA LEU A 27 -2.56 9.18 -1.11
C LEU A 27 -4.02 9.24 -1.56
N LYS A 28 -4.28 9.21 -2.87
CA LYS A 28 -5.65 9.15 -3.43
C LYS A 28 -6.37 7.88 -2.99
N PHE A 29 -5.70 6.73 -3.06
CA PHE A 29 -6.26 5.46 -2.60
C PHE A 29 -6.66 5.53 -1.13
N ILE A 30 -5.76 5.93 -0.23
CA ILE A 30 -6.06 5.98 1.21
C ILE A 30 -7.18 6.99 1.52
N ARG A 31 -7.22 8.12 0.81
CA ARG A 31 -8.26 9.16 0.97
C ARG A 31 -9.65 8.62 0.67
N ASP A 32 -9.78 7.86 -0.41
CA ASP A 32 -11.08 7.45 -0.94
C ASP A 32 -11.48 6.03 -0.52
N TYR A 33 -10.56 5.25 0.06
CA TYR A 33 -10.79 3.87 0.48
C TYR A 33 -11.86 3.76 1.57
N LYS A 34 -12.83 2.86 1.33
CA LYS A 34 -13.89 2.50 2.28
C LYS A 34 -14.17 1.01 2.18
N LEU A 35 -14.45 0.39 3.31
CA LEU A 35 -14.99 -0.97 3.33
C LEU A 35 -16.46 -0.93 2.93
N HIS A 36 -16.84 -1.75 1.95
CA HIS A 36 -18.22 -1.94 1.58
C HIS A 36 -18.88 -2.98 2.47
N VAL A 37 -20.21 -2.92 2.58
CA VAL A 37 -21.00 -3.90 3.35
C VAL A 37 -20.72 -5.31 2.83
N THR A 38 -20.59 -5.48 1.51
CA THR A 38 -20.25 -6.75 0.89
C THR A 38 -18.89 -7.30 1.34
N ASP A 39 -17.89 -6.43 1.54
CA ASP A 39 -16.56 -6.84 2.01
C ASP A 39 -16.64 -7.35 3.45
N ILE A 40 -17.43 -6.68 4.30
CA ILE A 40 -17.64 -7.07 5.69
C ILE A 40 -18.40 -8.38 5.79
N GLU A 41 -19.48 -8.55 5.02
CA GLU A 41 -20.26 -9.79 5.01
C GLU A 41 -19.44 -10.97 4.48
N TYR A 42 -18.60 -10.74 3.47
CA TYR A 42 -17.65 -11.75 3.01
C TYR A 42 -16.71 -12.18 4.14
N LEU A 43 -16.07 -11.23 4.85
CA LEU A 43 -15.14 -11.52 5.94
C LEU A 43 -15.80 -12.19 7.16
N ARG A 44 -17.11 -12.04 7.37
CA ARG A 44 -17.88 -12.71 8.43
C ARG A 44 -18.29 -14.14 8.10
N SER A 45 -18.32 -14.48 6.81
CA SER A 45 -18.77 -15.79 6.33
C SER A 45 -17.73 -16.90 6.48
N VAL A 46 -16.54 -16.57 6.98
CA VAL A 46 -15.40 -17.47 7.23
C VAL A 46 -15.16 -17.74 8.71
#